data_AF-A0A6J5DXZ3-F1
#
_entry.id   AF-A0A6J5DXZ3-F1
#
_cell.length_a   1.000
_cell.length_b   1.000
_cell.length_c   1.000
_cell.angle_alpha   90.00
_cell.angle_beta   90.00
_cell.angle_gamma   90.00
#
_symmetry.space_group_name_H-M   'P 1'
#
loop_
_entity.id
_entity.type
_entity.pdbx_description
1 polymer ?
#
loop_
_entity_poly.entity_id
_entity_poly.type
_entity_poly.pdbx_seq_one_letter_code
_entity_poly.pdbx_strand_id
1 'polypeptide(L)'
;MLKSGGFQIRPSSPRMSLSPPVPRQLRHRRAIRADAYERADGLWDIEACLTDVKPRDTVLASGVRPNGLPIHELWLRITIDRKLNVVDAEASSAWVPYPGLCETSNSAYRALIGLNLFDNFRRHAARLLGGTVGCTHLTELCAVLPSAAIQAFAGDVWNTTNGSPRASGEQDKAEGRAGADAHSNENSNDKPPFQLGRCHTLRFDGEAVRQFYPRWYGHAPRSLQPREASRAGASAAHAAAEETAGKEVLSNSQTEGNHA
;
A
#
# COMPACT_ATOMS: atom_id res chain seq x y z
N MET A 1 -51.09 18.77 -13.89
CA MET A 1 -50.34 17.55 -13.50
C MET A 1 -49.20 17.34 -14.49
N LEU A 2 -48.00 17.83 -14.16
CA LEU A 2 -46.79 17.63 -14.97
C LEU A 2 -45.89 16.67 -14.19
N LYS A 3 -45.72 15.45 -14.69
CA LYS A 3 -44.78 14.47 -14.14
C LYS A 3 -43.39 14.80 -14.67
N SER A 4 -42.52 15.31 -13.81
CA SER A 4 -41.08 15.43 -14.04
C SER A 4 -40.45 14.04 -13.99
N GLY A 5 -40.11 13.51 -15.16
CA GLY A 5 -39.32 12.28 -15.29
C GLY A 5 -37.87 12.54 -14.94
N GLY A 6 -37.42 12.06 -13.79
CA GLY A 6 -36.02 12.08 -13.38
C GLY A 6 -35.20 11.10 -14.23
N PHE A 7 -34.20 11.62 -14.94
CA PHE A 7 -33.24 10.82 -15.68
C PHE A 7 -32.25 10.19 -14.70
N GLN A 8 -32.44 8.90 -14.38
CA GLN A 8 -31.47 8.13 -13.59
C GLN A 8 -30.27 7.78 -14.48
N ILE A 9 -29.14 8.46 -14.29
CA ILE A 9 -27.86 8.08 -14.86
C ILE A 9 -27.42 6.79 -14.13
N ARG A 10 -27.61 5.64 -14.75
CA ARG A 10 -27.01 4.38 -14.27
C ARG A 10 -25.52 4.40 -14.64
N PRO A 11 -24.58 4.24 -13.68
CA PRO A 11 -23.17 4.15 -14.03
C PRO A 11 -22.94 2.87 -14.85
N SER A 12 -22.52 3.04 -16.10
CA SER A 12 -22.06 1.93 -16.93
C SER A 12 -20.85 1.28 -16.27
N SER A 13 -20.83 -0.05 -16.11
CA SER A 13 -19.67 -0.77 -15.60
C SER A 13 -18.40 -0.34 -16.37
N PRO A 14 -17.30 -0.02 -15.67
CA PRO A 14 -16.09 0.48 -16.33
C PRO A 14 -15.55 -0.58 -17.29
N ARG A 15 -15.35 -0.21 -18.55
CA ARG A 15 -14.68 -1.06 -19.54
C ARG A 15 -13.21 -1.16 -19.17
N MET A 16 -12.67 -2.37 -19.20
CA MET A 16 -11.24 -2.62 -19.08
C MET A 16 -10.49 -1.86 -20.20
N SER A 17 -9.50 -1.04 -19.84
CA SER A 17 -8.75 -0.16 -20.74
C SER A 17 -7.48 -0.81 -21.33
N LEU A 18 -7.37 -2.14 -21.25
CA LEU A 18 -6.26 -2.89 -21.84
C LEU A 18 -6.59 -3.26 -23.29
N SER A 19 -5.55 -3.59 -24.08
CA SER A 19 -5.74 -4.13 -25.42
C SER A 19 -6.55 -5.45 -25.40
N PRO A 20 -7.25 -5.79 -26.50
CA PRO A 20 -7.98 -7.05 -26.58
C PRO A 20 -7.05 -8.26 -26.34
N PRO A 21 -7.40 -9.18 -25.42
CA PRO A 21 -6.57 -10.35 -25.16
C PRO A 21 -6.73 -11.40 -26.28
N VAL A 22 -5.73 -12.27 -26.41
CA VAL A 22 -5.89 -13.54 -27.14
C VAL A 22 -6.94 -14.43 -26.45
N PRO A 23 -7.51 -15.43 -27.15
CA PRO A 23 -8.45 -16.38 -26.54
C PRO A 23 -7.87 -17.04 -25.27
N ARG A 24 -8.64 -17.04 -24.18
CA ARG A 24 -8.22 -17.52 -22.86
C ARG A 24 -9.40 -18.01 -22.03
N GLN A 25 -9.13 -18.81 -21.00
CA GLN A 25 -10.13 -19.30 -20.04
C GLN A 25 -9.81 -18.80 -18.64
N LEU A 26 -10.83 -18.40 -17.88
CA LEU A 26 -10.67 -18.09 -16.46
C LEU A 26 -10.33 -19.38 -15.71
N ARG A 27 -9.26 -19.38 -14.91
CA ARG A 27 -8.86 -20.52 -14.08
C ARG A 27 -8.92 -20.24 -12.59
N HIS A 28 -8.75 -18.99 -12.21
CA HIS A 28 -8.72 -18.56 -10.83
C HIS A 28 -9.02 -17.06 -10.78
N ARG A 29 -9.68 -16.61 -9.72
CA ARG A 29 -9.88 -15.20 -9.40
C ARG A 29 -9.45 -14.98 -7.97
N ARG A 30 -8.40 -14.19 -7.80
CA ARG A 30 -8.09 -13.53 -6.54
C ARG A 30 -8.64 -12.11 -6.59
N ALA A 31 -9.22 -11.66 -5.49
CA ALA A 31 -9.52 -10.26 -5.26
C ALA A 31 -9.01 -9.86 -3.88
N ILE A 32 -8.38 -8.70 -3.81
CA ILE A 32 -7.98 -8.06 -2.56
C ILE A 32 -8.73 -6.74 -2.48
N ARG A 33 -9.49 -6.56 -1.40
CA ARG A 33 -10.14 -5.29 -1.05
C ARG A 33 -9.47 -4.72 0.19
N ALA A 34 -9.30 -3.41 0.26
CA ALA A 34 -8.89 -2.72 1.47
C ALA A 34 -9.78 -1.50 1.64
N ASP A 35 -10.43 -1.42 2.79
CA ASP A 35 -11.31 -0.33 3.18
C ASP A 35 -10.69 0.41 4.37
N ALA A 36 -10.83 1.73 4.42
CA ALA A 36 -10.26 2.56 5.49
C ALA A 36 -11.38 3.34 6.18
N TYR A 37 -11.35 3.35 7.50
CA TYR A 37 -12.39 3.94 8.34
C TYR A 37 -11.77 4.83 9.42
N GLU A 38 -12.22 6.08 9.52
CA GLU A 38 -11.95 6.91 10.69
C GLU A 38 -12.87 6.51 11.84
N ARG A 39 -12.31 6.36 13.03
CA ARG A 39 -13.05 6.03 14.26
C ARG A 39 -13.36 7.29 15.05
N ALA A 40 -14.38 7.20 15.90
CA ALA A 40 -14.78 8.29 16.79
C ALA A 40 -13.71 8.69 17.83
N ASP A 41 -12.76 7.80 18.14
CA ASP A 41 -11.63 8.05 19.04
C ASP A 41 -10.41 8.65 18.33
N GLY A 42 -10.51 8.97 17.04
CA GLY A 42 -9.44 9.57 16.24
C GLY A 42 -8.39 8.58 15.73
N LEU A 43 -8.57 7.28 16.00
CA LEU A 43 -7.82 6.20 15.35
C LEU A 43 -8.44 5.83 14.01
N TRP A 44 -7.74 5.01 13.22
CA TRP A 44 -8.20 4.57 11.92
C TRP A 44 -8.11 3.06 11.80
N ASP A 45 -9.14 2.42 11.27
CA ASP A 45 -9.11 1.00 10.94
C ASP A 45 -8.88 0.83 9.43
N ILE A 46 -7.94 -0.04 9.08
CA ILE A 46 -7.73 -0.50 7.71
C ILE A 46 -8.08 -1.97 7.66
N GLU A 47 -9.19 -2.29 6.99
CA GLU A 47 -9.71 -3.65 6.85
C GLU A 47 -9.38 -4.17 5.45
N ALA A 48 -8.55 -5.21 5.38
CA ALA A 48 -8.21 -5.87 4.14
C ALA A 48 -8.81 -7.28 4.07
N CYS A 49 -9.33 -7.64 2.90
CA CYS A 49 -9.91 -8.94 2.63
C CYS A 49 -9.31 -9.54 1.36
N LEU A 50 -8.85 -10.80 1.44
CA LEU A 50 -8.44 -11.60 0.29
C LEU A 50 -9.49 -12.68 0.06
N THR A 51 -10.03 -12.72 -1.17
CA THR A 51 -10.90 -13.80 -1.62
C THR A 51 -10.30 -14.53 -2.80
N ASP A 52 -10.27 -15.86 -2.73
CA ASP A 52 -9.85 -16.74 -3.81
C ASP A 52 -11.01 -17.60 -4.26
N VAL A 53 -11.39 -17.52 -5.54
CA VAL A 53 -12.48 -18.30 -6.14
C VAL A 53 -11.98 -19.01 -7.39
N LYS A 54 -12.48 -20.23 -7.65
CA LYS A 54 -12.28 -20.94 -8.92
C LYS A 54 -13.62 -21.03 -9.67
N PRO A 55 -13.62 -20.91 -11.01
CA PRO A 55 -14.85 -20.94 -11.83
C PRO A 55 -15.36 -22.37 -12.07
N ARG A 56 -15.13 -23.26 -11.10
CA ARG A 56 -15.44 -24.69 -11.15
C ARG A 56 -15.41 -25.26 -9.73
N ASP A 57 -16.05 -26.40 -9.57
CA ASP A 57 -15.91 -27.20 -8.36
C ASP A 57 -14.44 -27.57 -8.14
N THR A 58 -14.01 -27.50 -6.90
CA THR A 58 -12.64 -27.74 -6.49
C THR A 58 -12.61 -28.77 -5.38
N VAL A 59 -11.98 -29.90 -5.63
CA VAL A 59 -11.73 -30.91 -4.61
C VAL A 59 -10.63 -30.36 -3.68
N LEU A 60 -10.94 -30.26 -2.39
CA LEU A 60 -10.01 -29.90 -1.32
C LEU A 60 -9.92 -31.08 -0.34
N ALA A 61 -8.93 -31.05 0.55
CA ALA A 61 -8.82 -32.04 1.63
C ALA A 61 -10.08 -32.09 2.53
N SER A 62 -10.76 -30.95 2.69
CA SER A 62 -12.01 -30.82 3.45
C SER A 62 -13.28 -31.19 2.67
N GLY A 63 -13.15 -31.62 1.41
CA GLY A 63 -14.26 -31.98 0.53
C GLY A 63 -14.36 -31.08 -0.71
N VAL A 64 -15.45 -31.23 -1.46
CA VAL A 64 -15.67 -30.42 -2.66
C VAL A 64 -16.11 -29.02 -2.27
N ARG A 65 -15.41 -28.00 -2.78
CA ARG A 65 -15.84 -26.60 -2.78
C ARG A 65 -16.61 -26.31 -4.08
N PRO A 66 -17.92 -26.04 -4.01
CA PRO A 66 -18.72 -25.67 -5.17
C PRO A 66 -18.21 -24.42 -5.90
N ASN A 67 -18.43 -24.38 -7.22
CA ASN A 67 -18.18 -23.22 -8.06
C ASN A 67 -18.84 -21.95 -7.47
N GLY A 68 -18.09 -20.86 -7.46
CA GLY A 68 -18.55 -19.56 -6.97
C GLY A 68 -18.36 -19.34 -5.47
N LEU A 69 -18.07 -20.39 -4.68
CA LEU A 69 -17.72 -20.24 -3.27
C LEU A 69 -16.21 -20.00 -3.07
N PRO A 70 -15.81 -19.19 -2.07
CA PRO A 70 -14.41 -18.96 -1.77
C PRO A 70 -13.67 -20.23 -1.33
N ILE A 71 -12.45 -20.39 -1.84
CA ILE A 71 -11.44 -21.29 -1.28
C ILE A 71 -10.78 -20.61 -0.08
N HIS A 72 -10.42 -19.34 -0.25
CA HIS A 72 -9.95 -18.47 0.81
C HIS A 72 -10.87 -17.26 0.92
N GLU A 73 -11.19 -16.88 2.15
CA GLU A 73 -11.74 -15.57 2.51
C GLU A 73 -11.10 -15.18 3.82
N LEU A 74 -10.07 -14.35 3.72
CA LEU A 74 -9.17 -14.03 4.81
C LEU A 74 -9.22 -12.53 5.05
N TRP A 75 -9.27 -12.16 6.32
CA TRP A 75 -9.43 -10.79 6.78
C TRP A 75 -8.27 -10.40 7.67
N LEU A 76 -7.77 -9.18 7.47
CA LEU A 76 -6.80 -8.55 8.33
C LEU A 76 -7.25 -7.11 8.59
N ARG A 77 -7.52 -6.80 9.86
CA ARG A 77 -7.74 -5.44 10.32
C ARG A 77 -6.52 -4.97 11.09
N ILE A 78 -6.05 -3.77 10.78
CA ILE A 78 -5.14 -3.03 11.64
C ILE A 78 -5.79 -1.73 12.09
N THR A 79 -5.58 -1.36 13.35
CA THR A 79 -5.90 -0.02 13.85
C THR A 79 -4.61 0.79 13.89
N ILE A 80 -4.64 2.01 13.36
CA ILE A 80 -3.50 2.90 13.31
C ILE A 80 -3.78 4.26 13.94
N ASP A 81 -2.73 4.87 14.50
CA ASP A 81 -2.76 6.27 14.89
C ASP A 81 -2.51 7.22 13.69
N ARG A 82 -2.60 8.53 13.92
CA ARG A 82 -2.34 9.55 12.88
C ARG A 82 -0.87 9.62 12.42
N LYS A 83 0.05 8.92 13.10
CA LYS A 83 1.45 8.76 12.70
C LYS A 83 1.67 7.44 11.93
N LEU A 84 0.60 6.70 11.65
CA LEU A 84 0.57 5.39 10.99
C LEU A 84 1.28 4.28 11.78
N ASN A 85 1.37 4.42 13.11
CA ASN A 85 1.75 3.31 13.97
C ASN A 85 0.57 2.37 14.14
N VAL A 86 0.80 1.07 14.00
CA VAL A 86 -0.19 0.03 14.30
C VAL A 86 -0.34 -0.08 15.81
N VAL A 87 -1.54 0.23 16.31
CA VAL A 87 -1.89 0.16 17.74
C VAL A 87 -2.70 -1.08 18.09
N ASP A 88 -3.37 -1.69 17.10
CA ASP A 88 -4.00 -3.00 17.24
C ASP A 88 -4.02 -3.74 15.90
N ALA A 89 -4.14 -5.07 15.96
CA ALA A 89 -4.23 -5.93 14.79
C ALA A 89 -5.05 -7.20 15.08
N GLU A 90 -5.91 -7.56 14.14
CA GLU A 90 -6.77 -8.73 14.20
C GLU A 90 -6.84 -9.42 12.84
N ALA A 91 -6.72 -10.74 12.84
CA ALA A 91 -6.86 -11.57 11.65
C ALA A 91 -8.00 -12.56 11.82
N SER A 92 -8.71 -12.83 10.73
CA SER A 92 -9.77 -13.84 10.67
C SER A 92 -9.69 -14.61 9.36
N SER A 93 -10.06 -15.88 9.40
CA SER A 93 -9.96 -16.80 8.28
C SER A 93 -11.32 -17.49 8.12
N ALA A 94 -12.23 -16.88 7.35
CA ALA A 94 -13.64 -17.27 7.25
C ALA A 94 -13.86 -18.45 6.30
N TRP A 95 -13.13 -18.49 5.19
CA TRP A 95 -13.07 -19.63 4.29
C TRP A 95 -11.63 -20.10 4.14
N VAL A 96 -11.41 -21.39 4.35
CA VAL A 96 -10.09 -22.02 4.28
C VAL A 96 -10.15 -23.43 3.70
N PRO A 97 -9.04 -23.95 3.15
CA PRO A 97 -8.94 -25.34 2.71
C PRO A 97 -8.87 -26.35 3.86
N TYR A 98 -8.31 -25.97 5.01
CA TYR A 98 -8.11 -26.82 6.18
C TYR A 98 -8.78 -26.21 7.43
N PRO A 99 -10.11 -26.37 7.59
CA PRO A 99 -10.85 -25.77 8.70
C PRO A 99 -10.35 -26.24 10.06
N GLY A 100 -10.23 -25.30 11.00
CA GLY A 100 -9.69 -25.51 12.35
C GLY A 100 -8.16 -25.55 12.42
N LEU A 101 -7.44 -25.54 11.29
CA LEU A 101 -5.98 -25.58 11.22
C LEU A 101 -5.38 -24.32 10.61
N CYS A 102 -5.97 -23.77 9.55
CA CYS A 102 -5.46 -22.52 8.94
C CYS A 102 -5.57 -21.33 9.89
N GLU A 103 -6.64 -21.32 10.69
CA GLU A 103 -7.04 -20.27 11.62
C GLU A 103 -6.09 -20.16 12.80
N THR A 104 -5.30 -21.21 13.10
CA THR A 104 -4.36 -21.20 14.24
C THR A 104 -3.28 -20.12 14.09
N SER A 105 -3.00 -19.69 12.86
CA SER A 105 -2.05 -18.61 12.57
C SER A 105 -2.62 -17.21 12.79
N ASN A 106 -3.94 -17.05 12.97
CA ASN A 106 -4.59 -15.74 13.06
C ASN A 106 -4.01 -14.89 14.21
N SER A 107 -3.74 -15.49 15.38
CA SER A 107 -3.19 -14.75 16.52
C SER A 107 -1.77 -14.23 16.29
N ALA A 108 -1.00 -14.82 15.36
CA ALA A 108 0.36 -14.38 15.04
C ALA A 108 0.38 -12.94 14.47
N TYR A 109 -0.70 -12.50 13.83
CA TYR A 109 -0.79 -11.17 13.22
C TYR A 109 -0.85 -10.03 14.24
N ARG A 110 -1.04 -10.32 15.54
CA ARG A 110 -0.82 -9.34 16.61
C ARG A 110 0.64 -8.83 16.65
N ALA A 111 1.59 -9.56 16.07
CA ALA A 111 2.98 -9.11 15.92
C ALA A 111 3.14 -7.85 15.05
N LEU A 112 2.09 -7.43 14.32
CA LEU A 112 2.09 -6.17 13.58
C LEU A 112 1.99 -4.93 14.50
N ILE A 113 1.51 -5.09 15.73
CA ILE A 113 1.39 -4.00 16.71
C ILE A 113 2.78 -3.42 17.01
N GLY A 114 2.88 -2.09 16.93
CA GLY A 114 4.12 -1.35 17.10
C GLY A 114 4.91 -1.13 15.81
N LEU A 115 4.54 -1.77 14.69
CA LEU A 115 5.10 -1.41 13.38
C LEU A 115 4.52 -0.09 12.87
N ASN A 116 5.25 0.60 12.00
CA ASN A 116 4.79 1.82 11.34
C ASN A 116 4.60 1.58 9.84
N LEU A 117 3.48 2.03 9.25
CA LEU A 117 3.19 1.78 7.83
C LEU A 117 4.14 2.51 6.86
N PHE A 118 4.80 3.59 7.29
CA PHE A 118 5.79 4.30 6.50
C PHE A 118 7.21 3.76 6.61
N ASP A 119 7.56 3.18 7.76
CA ASP A 119 8.91 2.69 8.00
C ASP A 119 9.03 1.20 7.68
N ASN A 120 9.37 0.90 6.42
CA ASN A 120 9.71 -0.45 5.95
C ASN A 120 8.69 -1.54 6.33
N PHE A 121 7.43 -1.19 6.56
CA PHE A 121 6.37 -2.07 7.09
C PHE A 121 6.37 -3.46 6.46
N ARG A 122 6.34 -3.52 5.13
CA ARG A 122 6.29 -4.78 4.37
C ARG A 122 7.46 -5.70 4.69
N ARG A 123 8.66 -5.15 4.86
CA ARG A 123 9.87 -5.91 5.22
C ARG A 123 9.78 -6.42 6.65
N HIS A 124 9.34 -5.58 7.59
CA HIS A 124 9.17 -5.97 8.99
C HIS A 124 8.10 -7.04 9.14
N ALA A 125 6.93 -6.88 8.49
CA ALA A 125 5.87 -7.88 8.47
C ALA A 125 6.36 -9.22 7.90
N ALA A 126 7.07 -9.20 6.76
CA ALA A 126 7.63 -10.43 6.16
C ALA A 126 8.64 -11.14 7.09
N ARG A 127 9.44 -10.38 7.85
CA ARG A 127 10.38 -10.94 8.82
C ARG A 127 9.66 -11.59 10.02
N LEU A 128 8.57 -11.00 10.49
CA LEU A 128 7.84 -11.48 11.67
C LEU A 128 6.90 -12.65 11.35
N LEU A 129 6.29 -12.62 10.17
CA LEU A 129 5.20 -13.53 9.77
C LEU A 129 5.60 -14.50 8.66
N GLY A 130 6.87 -14.49 8.24
CA GLY A 130 7.39 -15.37 7.21
C GLY A 130 7.47 -16.83 7.64
N GLY A 131 7.62 -17.72 6.66
CA GLY A 131 7.68 -19.16 6.91
C GLY A 131 6.33 -19.71 7.38
N THR A 132 6.33 -20.42 8.51
CA THR A 132 5.14 -21.07 9.09
C THR A 132 4.49 -20.27 10.22
N VAL A 133 5.00 -19.07 10.52
CA VAL A 133 4.48 -18.23 11.61
C VAL A 133 3.13 -17.63 11.23
N GLY A 134 3.08 -16.94 10.08
CA GLY A 134 1.85 -16.54 9.43
C GLY A 134 1.47 -17.53 8.33
N CYS A 135 0.28 -17.35 7.75
CA CYS A 135 -0.05 -18.02 6.49
C CYS A 135 0.29 -17.11 5.31
N THR A 136 0.84 -17.69 4.23
CA THR A 136 1.25 -16.94 3.04
C THR A 136 0.13 -16.03 2.51
N HIS A 137 -1.10 -16.56 2.46
CA HIS A 137 -2.26 -15.86 1.92
C HIS A 137 -2.66 -14.64 2.75
N LEU A 138 -2.72 -14.74 4.09
CA LEU A 138 -3.10 -13.60 4.94
C LEU A 138 -1.94 -12.59 5.05
N THR A 139 -0.68 -13.05 5.02
CA THR A 139 0.50 -12.17 5.00
C THR A 139 0.57 -11.32 3.73
N GLU A 140 0.03 -11.78 2.60
CA GLU A 140 -0.08 -10.99 1.36
C GLU A 140 -0.86 -9.68 1.57
N LEU A 141 -1.89 -9.69 2.44
CA LEU A 141 -2.67 -8.49 2.75
C LEU A 141 -1.81 -7.35 3.30
N CYS A 142 -0.71 -7.66 4.00
CA CYS A 142 0.22 -6.64 4.51
C CYS A 142 0.85 -5.79 3.39
N ALA A 143 0.87 -6.26 2.14
CA ALA A 143 1.40 -5.50 1.03
C ALA A 143 0.53 -4.29 0.69
N VAL A 144 -0.80 -4.38 0.83
CA VAL A 144 -1.73 -3.32 0.41
C VAL A 144 -2.02 -2.29 1.51
N LEU A 145 -1.86 -2.67 2.79
CA LEU A 145 -2.20 -1.82 3.93
C LEU A 145 -1.54 -0.44 3.89
N PRO A 146 -0.22 -0.29 3.65
CA PRO A 146 0.40 1.03 3.66
C PRO A 146 -0.18 1.97 2.62
N SER A 147 -0.33 1.51 1.38
CA SER A 147 -0.85 2.34 0.30
C SER A 147 -2.31 2.73 0.52
N ALA A 148 -3.14 1.81 1.02
CA ALA A 148 -4.55 2.09 1.31
C ALA A 148 -4.67 3.16 2.41
N ALA A 149 -3.93 3.01 3.51
CA ALA A 149 -3.92 3.98 4.60
C ALA A 149 -3.40 5.36 4.16
N ILE A 150 -2.28 5.41 3.44
CA ILE A 150 -1.68 6.66 2.96
C ILE A 150 -2.62 7.39 2.01
N GLN A 151 -3.32 6.67 1.14
CA GLN A 151 -4.29 7.27 0.21
C GLN A 151 -5.53 7.77 0.93
N ALA A 152 -6.01 7.06 1.96
CA ALA A 152 -7.11 7.53 2.80
C ALA A 152 -6.74 8.81 3.59
N PHE A 153 -5.49 8.91 4.05
CA PHE A 153 -5.03 10.09 4.80
C PHE A 153 -4.81 11.34 3.92
N ALA A 154 -4.62 11.16 2.61
CA ALA A 154 -4.35 12.25 1.70
C ALA A 154 -5.60 13.10 1.45
N GLY A 155 -5.61 14.32 1.97
CA GLY A 155 -6.76 15.24 1.91
C GLY A 155 -7.46 15.41 3.25
N ASP A 156 -7.58 14.33 4.04
CA ASP A 156 -8.28 14.36 5.34
C ASP A 156 -7.32 14.64 6.51
N VAL A 157 -6.16 13.97 6.53
CA VAL A 157 -5.15 14.13 7.60
C VAL A 157 -3.99 15.00 7.12
N TRP A 158 -3.56 14.84 5.86
CA TRP A 158 -2.53 15.68 5.25
C TRP A 158 -3.12 16.64 4.23
N ASN A 159 -2.86 17.94 4.43
CA ASN A 159 -3.22 18.95 3.45
C ASN A 159 -2.39 18.79 2.17
N THR A 160 -3.04 18.40 1.08
CA THR A 160 -2.42 18.19 -0.24
C THR A 160 -2.35 19.47 -1.08
N THR A 161 -3.01 20.55 -0.65
CA THR A 161 -3.22 21.79 -1.43
C THR A 161 -2.21 22.90 -1.19
N ASN A 162 -1.26 22.74 -0.26
CA ASN A 162 -0.25 23.74 0.15
C ASN A 162 0.77 24.16 -0.96
N GLY A 163 0.41 24.05 -2.24
CA GLY A 163 1.20 24.56 -3.36
C GLY A 163 0.39 24.87 -4.63
N SER A 164 -0.94 24.83 -4.61
CA SER A 164 -1.74 25.19 -5.79
C SER A 164 -2.09 26.69 -5.73
N PRO A 165 -1.82 27.50 -6.77
CA PRO A 165 -2.06 28.96 -6.75
C PRO A 165 -3.53 29.38 -6.59
N ARG A 166 -4.45 28.41 -6.50
CA ARG A 166 -5.89 28.63 -6.58
C ARG A 166 -6.60 28.68 -5.21
N ALA A 167 -5.86 28.53 -4.10
CA ALA A 167 -6.41 28.52 -2.74
C ALA A 167 -6.18 29.82 -1.95
N SER A 168 -5.81 30.93 -2.60
CA SER A 168 -5.69 32.24 -1.94
C SER A 168 -6.95 33.11 -2.07
N GLY A 169 -8.12 32.49 -2.32
CA GLY A 169 -9.34 33.23 -2.69
C GLY A 169 -10.50 33.22 -1.70
N GLU A 170 -10.53 32.35 -0.68
CA GLU A 170 -11.77 32.23 0.13
C GLU A 170 -11.54 31.62 1.51
N GLN A 171 -10.82 32.32 2.38
CA GLN A 171 -10.90 32.11 3.83
C GLN A 171 -10.87 33.46 4.53
N ASP A 172 -12.01 34.13 4.52
CA ASP A 172 -12.34 35.11 5.55
C ASP A 172 -13.78 34.86 5.99
N LYS A 173 -13.95 34.73 7.32
CA LYS A 173 -15.17 34.72 8.13
C LYS A 173 -15.82 33.36 8.45
N ALA A 174 -15.36 32.77 9.55
CA ALA A 174 -16.25 32.40 10.65
C ALA A 174 -15.44 32.29 11.95
N GLU A 175 -15.61 33.27 12.84
CA GLU A 175 -15.05 33.32 14.18
C GLU A 175 -15.77 32.34 15.12
N GLY A 176 -14.99 31.73 16.04
CA GLY A 176 -15.43 31.54 17.42
C GLY A 176 -15.62 30.11 17.93
N ARG A 177 -14.55 29.51 18.46
CA ARG A 177 -14.46 29.09 19.89
C ARG A 177 -13.10 28.46 20.21
N ALA A 178 -12.53 28.95 21.31
CA ALA A 178 -11.24 28.56 21.86
C ALA A 178 -11.25 27.13 22.45
N GLY A 179 -10.14 26.42 22.28
CA GLY A 179 -9.79 25.18 22.98
C GLY A 179 -8.33 24.87 22.68
N ALA A 180 -7.48 25.00 23.69
CA ALA A 180 -6.03 24.84 23.62
C ALA A 180 -5.62 23.42 23.20
N ASP A 181 -4.61 23.32 22.33
CA ASP A 181 -3.41 22.50 22.55
C ASP A 181 -2.40 22.79 21.43
N ALA A 182 -1.34 23.50 21.80
CA ALA A 182 -0.25 23.91 20.93
C ALA A 182 0.81 22.81 20.89
N HIS A 183 0.96 22.11 19.76
CA HIS A 183 2.26 21.53 19.36
C HIS A 183 2.42 21.45 17.82
N SER A 184 3.54 22.02 17.37
CA SER A 184 4.16 22.04 16.03
C SER A 184 3.41 22.71 14.88
N ASN A 185 3.46 24.05 14.83
CA ASN A 185 3.32 24.81 13.59
C ASN A 185 4.72 25.29 13.15
N GLU A 186 5.63 24.35 12.86
CA GLU A 186 6.90 24.66 12.18
C GLU A 186 6.62 24.73 10.68
N ASN A 187 6.59 25.97 10.14
CA ASN A 187 6.64 26.33 8.71
C ASN A 187 6.36 25.19 7.71
N SER A 188 5.09 24.80 7.58
CA SER A 188 4.62 23.88 6.55
C SER A 188 4.85 24.40 5.12
N ASN A 189 5.23 25.67 5.00
CA ASN A 189 5.37 26.37 3.74
C ASN A 189 6.68 26.04 3.00
N ASP A 190 7.72 25.52 3.65
CA ASP A 190 9.03 25.29 3.00
C ASP A 190 9.26 23.85 2.52
N LYS A 191 8.30 22.95 2.72
CA LYS A 191 8.39 21.54 2.27
C LYS A 191 7.35 21.26 1.19
N PRO A 192 7.72 20.51 0.13
CA PRO A 192 6.75 20.13 -0.90
C PRO A 192 5.63 19.25 -0.31
N PRO A 193 4.40 19.33 -0.86
CA PRO A 193 3.32 18.41 -0.53
C PRO A 193 3.78 16.95 -0.63
N PHE A 194 3.34 16.14 0.34
CA PHE A 194 3.84 14.78 0.55
C PHE A 194 3.79 13.88 -0.71
N GLN A 195 2.77 14.07 -1.54
CA GLN A 195 2.55 13.28 -2.76
C GLN A 195 3.57 13.56 -3.88
N LEU A 196 4.27 14.69 -3.85
CA LEU A 196 5.24 15.06 -4.90
C LEU A 196 6.51 14.20 -4.80
N GLY A 197 7.03 13.77 -5.95
CA GLY A 197 8.19 12.89 -6.07
C GLY A 197 7.91 11.40 -5.80
N ARG A 198 6.66 11.01 -5.49
CA ARG A 198 6.30 9.64 -5.08
C ARG A 198 5.48 8.85 -6.09
N CYS A 199 5.05 9.47 -7.19
CA CYS A 199 4.46 8.76 -8.32
C CYS A 199 4.96 9.34 -9.65
N HIS A 200 4.83 8.57 -10.72
CA HIS A 200 5.37 8.93 -12.04
C HIS A 200 4.87 10.29 -12.55
N THR A 201 3.58 10.59 -12.34
CA THR A 201 2.96 11.83 -12.78
C THR A 201 3.37 13.02 -11.92
N LEU A 202 3.57 12.81 -10.62
CA LEU A 202 3.91 13.86 -9.64
C LEU A 202 5.42 13.99 -9.38
N ARG A 203 6.27 13.53 -10.29
CA ARG A 203 7.72 13.79 -10.23
C ARG A 203 8.00 15.29 -10.29
N PHE A 204 9.02 15.78 -9.58
CA PHE A 204 9.28 17.22 -9.46
C PHE A 204 9.61 17.90 -10.80
N ASP A 205 10.14 17.15 -11.76
CA ASP A 205 10.43 17.56 -13.15
C ASP A 205 9.28 17.25 -14.12
N GLY A 206 8.10 16.88 -13.62
CA GLY A 206 6.99 16.39 -14.42
C GLY A 206 5.98 17.47 -14.79
N GLU A 207 5.28 17.25 -15.91
CA GLU A 207 4.30 18.19 -16.46
C GLU A 207 3.15 18.51 -15.48
N ALA A 208 2.68 17.52 -14.72
CA ALA A 208 1.64 17.76 -13.72
C ALA A 208 2.14 18.65 -12.58
N VAL A 209 3.40 18.52 -12.15
CA VAL A 209 3.97 19.41 -11.13
C VAL A 209 4.15 20.81 -11.72
N ARG A 210 4.65 20.92 -12.96
CA ARG A 210 4.77 22.20 -13.68
C ARG A 210 3.44 22.95 -13.75
N GLN A 211 2.36 22.24 -14.07
CA GLN A 211 1.04 22.83 -14.29
C GLN A 211 0.27 23.10 -12.98
N PHE A 212 0.24 22.14 -12.05
CA PHE A 212 -0.64 22.18 -10.87
C PHE A 212 0.07 22.55 -9.57
N TYR A 213 1.41 22.46 -9.52
CA TYR A 213 2.26 22.77 -8.36
C TYR A 213 3.53 23.55 -8.78
N PRO A 214 3.40 24.65 -9.56
CA PRO A 214 4.54 25.30 -10.22
C PRO A 214 5.65 25.73 -9.27
N ARG A 215 5.31 26.05 -8.01
CA ARG A 215 6.27 26.38 -6.94
C ARG A 215 7.30 25.27 -6.70
N TRP A 216 6.91 24.01 -6.87
CA TRP A 216 7.74 22.85 -6.55
C TRP A 216 8.37 22.20 -7.80
N TYR A 217 8.15 22.77 -8.98
CA TYR A 217 8.73 22.26 -10.22
C TYR A 217 10.26 22.39 -10.20
N GLY A 218 10.97 21.31 -10.51
CA GLY A 218 12.42 21.22 -10.43
C GLY A 218 12.99 21.12 -9.01
N HIS A 219 12.15 20.94 -7.97
CA HIS A 219 12.64 20.74 -6.60
C HIS A 219 13.51 19.48 -6.50
N ALA A 220 14.78 19.64 -6.13
CA ALA A 220 15.70 18.54 -5.88
C ALA A 220 15.69 18.18 -4.38
N PRO A 221 15.08 17.06 -3.96
CA PRO A 221 15.17 16.62 -2.56
C PRO A 221 16.64 16.37 -2.21
N ARG A 222 17.02 16.70 -0.97
CA ARG A 222 18.42 16.70 -0.49
C ARG A 222 19.15 15.36 -0.65
N SER A 223 18.44 14.25 -0.85
CA SER A 223 18.97 12.91 -1.10
C SER A 223 19.38 12.63 -2.55
N LEU A 224 19.07 13.52 -3.50
CA LEU A 224 19.42 13.41 -4.92
C LEU A 224 20.42 14.47 -5.38
N GLN A 225 20.99 15.26 -4.48
CA GLN A 225 22.16 16.07 -4.84
C GLN A 225 23.28 15.11 -5.26
N PRO A 226 23.84 15.21 -6.47
CA PRO A 226 25.08 14.53 -6.79
C PRO A 226 26.08 14.89 -5.69
N ARG A 227 26.73 13.88 -5.12
CA ARG A 227 27.92 14.14 -4.30
C ARG A 227 28.91 14.82 -5.22
N GLU A 228 28.96 16.15 -5.18
CA GLU A 228 29.99 16.91 -5.85
C GLU A 228 31.32 16.31 -5.40
N ALA A 229 32.09 15.85 -6.39
CA ALA A 229 33.36 15.20 -6.21
C ALA A 229 34.31 16.12 -5.44
N SER A 230 34.37 15.99 -4.12
CA SER A 230 35.38 16.66 -3.32
C SER A 230 36.71 15.91 -3.51
N ARG A 231 37.45 16.40 -4.51
CA ARG A 231 38.91 16.41 -4.63
C ARG A 231 39.63 15.06 -4.70
N ALA A 232 40.05 14.78 -5.94
CA ALA A 232 41.27 14.06 -6.26
C ALA A 232 42.46 14.57 -5.45
N GLY A 233 43.32 13.63 -5.02
CA GLY A 233 44.70 13.91 -4.65
C GLY A 233 45.18 13.20 -3.38
N ALA A 234 45.48 11.89 -3.47
CA ALA A 234 46.76 11.34 -3.00
C ALA A 234 46.81 9.81 -3.15
N SER A 235 47.85 9.37 -3.88
CA SER A 235 48.52 8.07 -3.83
C SER A 235 47.80 6.85 -4.43
N ALA A 236 48.04 6.67 -5.73
CA ALA A 236 48.39 5.37 -6.27
C ALA A 236 49.78 4.97 -5.75
N ALA A 237 49.91 3.78 -5.14
CA ALA A 237 51.09 2.91 -5.20
C ALA A 237 50.95 1.71 -4.22
N HIS A 238 50.46 0.58 -4.73
CA HIS A 238 51.05 -0.77 -4.57
C HIS A 238 50.09 -1.76 -5.21
N ALA A 239 50.35 -2.15 -6.45
CA ALA A 239 51.20 -3.28 -6.83
C ALA A 239 50.39 -4.59 -6.90
N ALA A 240 50.38 -5.13 -8.12
CA ALA A 240 49.78 -6.37 -8.54
C ALA A 240 50.45 -7.60 -7.92
N ALA A 241 49.69 -8.68 -7.70
CA ALA A 241 49.99 -10.03 -8.19
C ALA A 241 48.94 -11.07 -7.72
N GLU A 242 48.80 -12.11 -8.56
CA GLU A 242 48.31 -13.49 -8.29
C GLU A 242 46.82 -13.85 -8.42
N GLU A 243 46.50 -14.24 -9.66
CA GLU A 243 45.94 -15.52 -10.13
C GLU A 243 45.25 -16.56 -9.21
N THR A 244 44.13 -17.05 -9.76
CA THR A 244 43.55 -18.41 -9.71
C THR A 244 42.91 -18.94 -8.42
N ALA A 245 41.59 -19.13 -8.46
CA ALA A 245 40.94 -20.44 -8.34
C ALA A 245 39.41 -20.30 -8.46
N GLY A 246 38.81 -21.10 -9.33
CA GLY A 246 37.38 -21.08 -9.61
C GLY A 246 36.51 -21.61 -8.47
N LYS A 247 35.26 -21.16 -8.46
CA LYS A 247 34.15 -21.94 -7.90
C LYS A 247 32.84 -21.56 -8.59
N GLU A 248 32.30 -22.54 -9.30
CA GLU A 248 30.91 -22.59 -9.77
C GLU A 248 29.94 -22.14 -8.69
N VAL A 249 29.03 -21.23 -9.06
CA VAL A 249 27.82 -20.96 -8.28
C VAL A 249 26.65 -21.53 -9.07
N LEU A 250 26.09 -22.61 -8.51
CA LEU A 250 24.90 -23.30 -8.98
C LEU A 250 23.71 -22.34 -9.04
N SER A 251 23.11 -22.28 -10.22
CA SER A 251 21.82 -21.67 -10.48
C SER A 251 20.71 -22.49 -9.82
N ASN A 252 20.04 -21.93 -8.81
CA ASN A 252 18.80 -22.51 -8.29
C ASN A 252 17.60 -21.73 -8.85
N SER A 253 17.14 -22.17 -10.02
CA SER A 253 15.78 -21.93 -10.50
C SER A 253 14.80 -22.78 -9.67
N GLN A 254 14.00 -22.15 -8.81
CA GLN A 254 12.85 -22.81 -8.20
C GLN A 254 11.58 -22.43 -8.96
N THR A 255 11.12 -23.41 -9.73
CA THR A 255 9.83 -23.48 -10.40
C THR A 255 8.79 -23.89 -9.36
N GLU A 256 7.77 -23.07 -9.12
CA GLU A 256 6.64 -23.43 -8.26
C GLU A 256 5.79 -24.50 -8.96
N GLY A 257 5.91 -25.73 -8.47
CA GLY A 257 5.07 -26.87 -8.82
C GLY A 257 3.87 -26.97 -7.89
N ASN A 258 2.70 -26.78 -8.48
CA ASN A 258 1.40 -27.37 -8.12
C ASN A 258 1.51 -28.61 -7.21
N HIS A 259 0.96 -28.58 -5.99
CA HIS A 259 0.46 -29.80 -5.32
C HIS A 259 -0.70 -29.51 -4.36
N ALA A 260 -1.76 -30.32 -4.58
CA ALA A 260 -2.92 -30.67 -3.73
C ALA A 260 -3.89 -29.56 -3.31
#